data_AF-A0A3A1U4L3-F1
#
_entry.id   AF-A0A3A1U4L3-F1
#
_cell.length_a   1.000
_cell.length_b   1.000
_cell.length_c   1.000
_cell.angle_alpha   90.00
_cell.angle_beta   90.00
_cell.angle_gamma   90.00
#
_symmetry.space_group_name_H-M   'P 1'
#
loop_
_entity.id
_entity.type
_entity.pdbx_description
1 polymer ?
#
loop_
_entity_poly.entity_id
_entity_poly.type
_entity_poly.pdbx_seq_one_letter_code
_entity_poly.pdbx_strand_id
1 'polypeptide(L)'
;MMVLLLICALAVAGALAGVVAVARRSRERPTRIEANPMNPRVSAEVHAGEEQVLIHLARALGLPSDRDAVGYGEIYIAGSAGMTMKLASRSEIGRGFDAEVRVQRTRRASLAEYYILRLPGDETLHDRIVGLDEQIDGALRSLDPQAQVRRSGRPALA
;
A
#
# COMPACT_ATOMS: atom_id res chain seq x y z
N MET A 1 -41.77 -26.49 25.93
CA MET A 1 -41.53 -26.62 24.47
C MET A 1 -40.94 -25.35 23.86
N MET A 2 -41.51 -24.16 24.14
CA MET A 2 -41.04 -22.88 23.56
C MET A 2 -39.59 -22.49 23.92
N VAL A 3 -39.14 -22.79 25.15
CA VAL A 3 -37.78 -22.47 25.62
C VAL A 3 -36.71 -23.26 24.87
N LEU A 4 -36.99 -24.53 24.52
CA LEU A 4 -36.03 -25.39 23.83
C LEU A 4 -35.80 -24.92 22.38
N LEU A 5 -36.85 -24.46 21.70
CA LEU A 5 -36.78 -23.88 20.36
C LEU A 5 -35.96 -22.59 20.32
N LEU A 6 -36.07 -21.76 21.37
CA LEU A 6 -35.31 -20.52 21.49
C LEU A 6 -33.80 -20.78 21.63
N ILE A 7 -33.43 -21.78 22.44
CA ILE A 7 -32.03 -22.17 22.64
C ILE A 7 -31.42 -22.75 21.36
N CYS A 8 -32.17 -23.59 20.63
CA CYS A 8 -31.73 -24.12 19.34
C CYS A 8 -31.55 -23.00 18.30
N ALA A 9 -32.47 -22.03 18.24
CA ALA A 9 -32.35 -20.90 17.33
C ALA A 9 -31.12 -20.01 17.64
N LEU A 10 -30.85 -19.75 18.92
CA LEU A 10 -29.67 -18.99 19.36
C LEU A 10 -28.36 -19.72 19.05
N ALA A 11 -28.32 -21.05 19.22
CA ALA A 11 -27.14 -21.85 18.91
C ALA A 11 -26.82 -21.86 17.41
N VAL A 12 -27.85 -21.96 16.55
CA VAL A 12 -27.68 -21.91 15.09
C VAL A 12 -27.25 -20.51 14.63
N ALA A 13 -27.84 -19.44 15.20
CA ALA A 13 -27.43 -18.07 14.89
C ALA A 13 -25.98 -17.79 15.31
N GLY A 14 -25.56 -18.26 16.48
CA GLY A 14 -24.18 -18.15 16.96
C GLY A 14 -23.19 -18.92 16.08
N ALA A 15 -23.55 -20.14 15.64
CA ALA A 15 -22.73 -20.94 14.74
C ALA A 15 -22.58 -20.28 13.36
N LEU A 16 -23.67 -19.74 12.80
CA LEU A 16 -23.63 -19.02 11.52
C LEU A 16 -22.79 -17.74 11.61
N ALA A 17 -22.93 -16.95 12.69
CA ALA A 17 -22.10 -15.77 12.92
C ALA A 17 -20.62 -16.13 13.08
N GLY A 18 -20.31 -17.21 13.80
CA GLY A 18 -18.95 -17.75 13.94
C GLY A 18 -18.35 -18.19 12.60
N VAL A 19 -19.11 -18.92 11.78
CA VAL A 19 -18.66 -19.37 10.45
C VAL A 19 -18.46 -18.18 9.51
N VAL A 20 -19.32 -17.16 9.53
CA VAL A 20 -19.14 -15.95 8.71
C VAL A 20 -17.93 -15.13 9.17
N ALA A 21 -17.69 -15.01 10.48
CA ALA A 21 -16.51 -14.34 11.02
C ALA A 21 -15.21 -15.08 10.64
N VAL A 22 -15.20 -16.41 10.75
CA VAL A 22 -14.06 -17.24 10.34
C VAL A 22 -13.87 -17.22 8.82
N ALA A 23 -14.96 -17.25 8.03
CA ALA A 23 -14.88 -17.17 6.57
C ALA A 23 -14.44 -15.80 6.05
N ARG A 24 -14.82 -14.70 6.73
CA ARG A 24 -14.25 -13.36 6.47
C ARG A 24 -12.76 -13.33 6.79
N ARG A 25 -12.35 -13.81 7.96
CA ARG A 25 -10.95 -13.87 8.39
C ARG A 25 -10.07 -14.81 7.53
N SER A 26 -10.66 -15.85 6.96
CA SER A 26 -9.95 -16.81 6.09
C SER A 26 -9.73 -16.30 4.66
N ARG A 27 -10.47 -15.27 4.23
CA ARG A 27 -10.25 -14.55 2.97
C ARG A 27 -9.15 -13.50 3.07
N GLU A 28 -8.68 -13.20 4.28
CA GLU A 28 -7.59 -12.27 4.57
C GLU A 28 -6.28 -13.05 4.78
N ARG A 29 -5.96 -14.02 3.92
CA ARG A 29 -4.58 -14.52 3.87
C ARG A 29 -3.71 -13.38 3.34
N PRO A 30 -2.73 -12.88 4.11
CA PRO A 30 -1.94 -11.73 3.71
C PRO A 30 -1.23 -12.07 2.40
N THR A 31 -1.53 -11.26 1.39
CA THR A 31 -0.83 -11.25 0.11
C THR A 31 0.64 -11.02 0.44
N ARG A 32 1.51 -12.00 0.24
CA ARG A 32 2.91 -11.89 0.69
C ARG A 32 3.59 -10.73 -0.06
N ILE A 33 3.68 -9.58 0.59
CA ILE A 33 4.46 -8.44 0.09
C ILE A 33 5.92 -8.86 0.16
N GLU A 34 6.67 -8.61 -0.91
CA GLU A 34 8.09 -8.91 -1.02
C GLU A 34 8.87 -7.60 -1.18
N ALA A 35 9.94 -7.42 -0.39
CA ALA A 35 10.89 -6.35 -0.60
C ALA A 35 11.82 -6.77 -1.75
N ASN A 36 11.85 -5.98 -2.82
CA ASN A 36 12.78 -6.20 -3.91
C ASN A 36 13.29 -4.86 -4.44
N PRO A 37 14.53 -4.45 -4.11
CA PRO A 37 15.07 -3.18 -4.57
C PRO A 37 15.36 -3.15 -6.08
N MET A 38 15.26 -4.28 -6.76
CA MET A 38 15.48 -4.41 -8.20
C MET A 38 14.18 -4.45 -9.02
N ASN A 39 13.03 -4.67 -8.38
CA ASN A 39 11.75 -4.81 -9.07
C ASN A 39 10.73 -3.81 -8.50
N PRO A 40 10.26 -2.83 -9.30
CA PRO A 40 9.29 -1.87 -8.81
C PRO A 40 7.93 -2.51 -8.59
N ARG A 41 7.32 -2.28 -7.42
CA ARG A 41 5.96 -2.74 -7.10
C ARG A 41 4.90 -2.04 -7.94
N VAL A 42 5.08 -0.75 -8.21
CA VAL A 42 4.26 0.00 -9.16
C VAL A 42 5.19 0.65 -10.16
N SER A 43 4.90 0.49 -11.44
CA SER A 43 5.62 1.10 -12.55
C SER A 43 4.60 1.69 -13.51
N ALA A 44 4.72 2.97 -13.84
CA ALA A 44 3.81 3.64 -14.76
C ALA A 44 4.55 4.57 -15.70
N GLU A 45 4.21 4.50 -16.99
CA GLU A 45 4.56 5.55 -17.94
C GLU A 45 3.46 6.61 -17.91
N VAL A 46 3.84 7.84 -17.58
CA VAL A 46 2.95 8.99 -17.39
C VAL A 46 3.34 10.09 -18.36
N HIS A 47 2.40 10.59 -19.15
CA HIS A 47 2.63 11.62 -20.16
C HIS A 47 2.68 13.04 -19.55
N ALA A 48 3.52 13.21 -18.52
CA ALA A 48 3.78 14.47 -17.83
C ALA A 48 5.29 14.63 -17.55
N GLY A 49 5.72 15.83 -17.18
CA GLY A 49 7.12 16.08 -16.79
C GLY A 49 7.49 15.43 -15.45
N GLU A 50 8.76 15.04 -15.26
CA GLU A 50 9.21 14.30 -14.06
C GLU A 50 8.87 15.03 -12.76
N GLU A 51 9.15 16.33 -12.71
CA GLU A 51 8.83 17.20 -11.57
C GLU A 51 7.34 17.25 -11.29
N GLN A 52 6.52 17.35 -12.34
CA GLN A 52 5.07 17.38 -12.21
C GLN A 52 4.53 16.07 -11.64
N VAL A 53 5.08 14.93 -12.09
CA VAL A 53 4.72 13.61 -11.56
C VAL A 53 5.09 13.53 -10.08
N LEU A 54 6.31 13.92 -9.70
CA LEU A 54 6.76 13.85 -8.31
C LEU A 54 5.95 14.77 -7.38
N ILE A 55 5.69 16.01 -7.81
CA ILE A 55 4.89 16.98 -7.05
C ILE A 55 3.45 16.49 -6.90
N HIS A 56 2.85 15.97 -7.98
CA HIS A 56 1.49 15.42 -7.92
C HIS A 56 1.42 14.24 -6.96
N LEU A 57 2.36 13.31 -7.03
CA LEU A 57 2.45 12.19 -6.10
C LEU A 57 2.59 12.68 -4.65
N ALA A 58 3.51 13.59 -4.36
CA ALA A 58 3.69 14.11 -3.01
C ALA A 58 2.39 14.74 -2.45
N ARG A 59 1.64 15.46 -3.29
CA ARG A 59 0.34 16.05 -2.91
C ARG A 59 -0.76 15.00 -2.74
N ALA A 60 -0.86 14.06 -3.68
CA ALA A 60 -1.91 13.06 -3.70
C ALA A 60 -1.78 12.05 -2.55
N LEU A 61 -0.54 11.71 -2.17
CA LEU A 61 -0.29 10.82 -1.04
C LEU A 61 -0.59 11.50 0.31
N GLY A 62 -0.52 12.83 0.39
CA GLY A 62 -0.85 13.58 1.61
C GLY A 62 -0.03 13.18 2.84
N LEU A 63 1.16 12.61 2.64
CA LEU A 63 2.01 12.11 3.70
C LEU A 63 2.76 13.27 4.38
N PRO A 64 2.91 13.26 5.71
CA PRO A 64 3.73 14.25 6.40
C PRO A 64 5.21 14.17 5.98
N SER A 65 5.91 15.29 5.99
CA SER A 65 7.34 15.36 5.65
C SER A 65 8.26 15.35 6.87
N ASP A 66 7.70 15.24 8.08
CA ASP A 66 8.44 15.23 9.35
C ASP A 66 8.13 13.94 10.11
N ARG A 67 9.19 13.29 10.60
CA ARG A 67 9.12 12.08 11.43
C ARG A 67 8.41 12.34 12.74
N ASP A 68 8.61 13.52 13.32
CA ASP A 68 8.07 13.83 14.65
C ASP A 68 6.57 14.19 14.59
N ALA A 69 6.07 14.51 13.39
CA ALA A 69 4.66 14.82 13.12
C ALA A 69 3.76 13.59 12.94
N VAL A 70 4.32 12.37 12.92
CA VAL A 70 3.55 11.13 12.68
C VAL A 70 3.56 10.19 13.86
N GLY A 71 2.48 9.42 14.05
CA GLY A 71 2.38 8.37 15.07
C GLY A 71 3.27 7.17 14.80
N TYR A 72 3.38 6.27 15.79
CA TYR A 72 4.04 4.98 15.59
C TYR A 72 3.29 4.14 14.53
N GLY A 73 4.01 3.51 13.62
CA GLY A 73 3.45 2.72 12.53
C GLY A 73 2.90 3.54 11.36
N GLU A 74 3.13 4.86 11.34
CA GLU A 74 2.69 5.73 10.25
C GLU A 74 3.81 5.98 9.23
N ILE A 75 3.41 6.13 7.96
CA ILE A 75 4.32 6.38 6.83
C ILE A 75 4.44 7.90 6.63
N TYR A 76 5.66 8.35 6.34
CA TYR A 76 5.98 9.75 6.09
C TYR A 76 7.00 9.87 4.96
N ILE A 77 7.14 11.07 4.39
CA ILE A 77 8.18 11.39 3.41
C ILE A 77 9.47 11.68 4.19
N ALA A 78 10.43 10.76 4.10
CA ALA A 78 11.71 10.84 4.78
C ALA A 78 12.69 11.80 4.09
N GLY A 79 12.45 12.13 2.82
CA GLY A 79 13.24 13.11 2.09
C GLY A 79 12.96 13.05 0.59
N SER A 80 13.43 14.07 -0.11
CA SER A 80 13.41 14.14 -1.57
C SER A 80 14.78 14.58 -2.06
N ALA A 81 15.31 13.88 -3.07
CA ALA A 81 16.59 14.21 -3.69
C ALA A 81 16.53 13.92 -5.19
N GLY A 82 16.71 14.96 -6.00
CA GLY A 82 16.48 14.87 -7.44
C GLY A 82 15.05 14.40 -7.74
N MET A 83 14.89 13.48 -8.68
CA MET A 83 13.59 12.89 -9.04
C MET A 83 13.24 11.65 -8.18
N THR A 84 13.72 11.61 -6.94
CA THR A 84 13.46 10.50 -6.00
C THR A 84 12.85 11.03 -4.71
N MET A 85 11.72 10.44 -4.31
CA MET A 85 11.06 10.66 -3.03
C MET A 85 11.21 9.42 -2.17
N LYS A 86 11.78 9.57 -0.97
CA LYS A 86 11.97 8.49 0.01
C LYS A 86 10.80 8.49 0.98
N LEU A 87 10.26 7.30 1.21
CA LEU A 87 9.18 7.04 2.16
C LEU A 87 9.72 6.14 3.27
N ALA A 88 9.34 6.43 4.51
CA ALA A 88 9.69 5.58 5.65
C ALA A 88 8.51 5.47 6.61
N SER A 89 8.51 4.46 7.47
CA SER A 89 7.60 4.41 8.61
C SER A 89 8.29 4.83 9.90
N ARG A 90 7.56 5.51 10.79
CA ARG A 90 8.01 5.69 12.18
C ARG A 90 7.84 4.36 12.94
N SER A 91 8.93 3.63 13.11
CA SER A 91 8.98 2.39 13.89
C SER A 91 10.10 2.40 14.92
N GLU A 92 10.14 1.38 15.77
CA GLU A 92 11.34 1.02 16.53
C GLU A 92 12.53 0.80 15.57
N ILE A 93 13.73 1.12 16.06
CA ILE A 93 14.98 1.04 15.29
C ILE A 93 15.12 -0.37 14.71
N GLY A 94 15.28 -0.46 13.38
CA GLY A 94 15.54 -1.72 12.68
C GLY A 94 14.30 -2.53 12.26
N ARG A 95 13.08 -2.05 12.53
CA ARG A 95 11.82 -2.72 12.14
C ARG A 95 10.98 -1.93 11.13
N GLY A 96 11.57 -0.90 10.52
CA GLY A 96 10.86 0.09 9.71
C GLY A 96 10.62 -0.35 8.27
N PHE A 97 9.54 0.15 7.71
CA PHE A 97 9.32 0.20 6.28
C PHE A 97 10.21 1.30 5.66
N ASP A 98 10.94 0.94 4.60
CA ASP A 98 11.67 1.89 3.75
C ASP A 98 11.27 1.65 2.30
N ALA A 99 10.92 2.73 1.60
CA ALA A 99 10.57 2.69 0.20
C ALA A 99 11.00 3.97 -0.52
N GLU A 100 10.95 3.92 -1.84
CA GLU A 100 11.24 5.08 -2.67
C GLU A 100 10.37 5.10 -3.90
N VAL A 101 10.03 6.31 -4.34
CA VAL A 101 9.47 6.57 -5.65
C VAL A 101 10.53 7.26 -6.48
N ARG A 102 10.91 6.66 -7.60
CA ARG A 102 11.85 7.20 -8.58
C ARG A 102 11.09 7.61 -9.82
N VAL A 103 11.35 8.81 -10.32
CA VAL A 103 10.80 9.28 -11.59
C VAL A 103 11.96 9.51 -12.55
N GLN A 104 11.83 9.00 -13.77
CA GLN A 104 12.87 9.11 -14.80
C GLN A 104 12.26 9.49 -16.14
N ARG A 105 12.92 10.39 -16.84
CA ARG A 105 12.52 10.79 -18.19
C ARG A 105 12.77 9.66 -19.16
N THR A 106 11.75 9.34 -19.94
CA THR A 106 11.85 8.48 -21.11
C THR A 106 11.75 9.31 -22.39
N ARG A 107 11.80 8.67 -23.56
CA ARG A 107 11.71 9.35 -24.85
C ARG A 107 10.38 10.09 -25.06
N ARG A 108 9.28 9.62 -24.46
CA ARG A 108 7.92 10.12 -24.74
C ARG A 108 7.10 10.45 -23.48
N ALA A 109 7.57 10.05 -22.31
CA ALA A 109 6.84 10.13 -21.05
C ALA A 109 7.82 10.20 -19.86
N SER A 110 7.29 10.27 -18.65
CA SER A 110 8.04 10.02 -17.41
C SER A 110 7.68 8.65 -16.88
N LEU A 111 8.69 7.84 -16.57
CA LEU A 111 8.55 6.55 -15.92
C LEU A 111 8.58 6.77 -14.40
N ALA A 112 7.46 6.52 -13.74
CA ALA A 112 7.35 6.55 -12.29
C ALA A 112 7.41 5.12 -11.74
N GLU A 113 8.31 4.87 -10.79
CA GLU A 113 8.56 3.56 -10.21
C GLU A 113 8.59 3.63 -8.70
N TYR A 114 7.84 2.76 -8.05
CA TYR A 114 7.77 2.63 -6.60
C TYR A 114 8.43 1.32 -6.17
N TYR A 115 9.43 1.43 -5.29
CA TYR A 115 10.23 0.31 -4.78
C TYR A 115 10.06 0.18 -3.27
N ILE A 116 9.93 -1.05 -2.80
CA ILE A 116 10.05 -1.37 -1.37
C ILE A 116 11.47 -1.88 -1.13
N LEU A 117 12.22 -1.12 -0.33
CA LEU A 117 13.61 -1.42 -0.01
C LEU A 117 13.72 -2.32 1.22
N ARG A 118 12.83 -2.11 2.18
CA ARG A 118 12.74 -2.91 3.40
C ARG A 118 11.29 -3.04 3.83
N LEU A 119 10.89 -4.27 4.15
CA LEU A 119 9.59 -4.54 4.76
C LEU A 119 9.64 -4.41 6.27
N PRO A 120 8.54 -3.96 6.89
CA PRO A 120 8.40 -3.94 8.33
C PRO A 120 8.30 -5.37 8.86
N GLY A 121 8.75 -5.57 10.10
CA GLY A 121 8.57 -6.84 10.83
C GLY A 121 7.19 -6.99 11.47
N ASP A 122 6.30 -6.03 11.27
CA ASP A 122 4.98 -5.93 11.90
C ASP A 122 3.86 -6.06 10.85
N GLU A 123 2.87 -6.90 11.14
CA GLU A 123 1.68 -7.11 10.32
C GLU A 123 0.83 -5.85 10.19
N THR A 124 0.83 -4.95 11.18
CA THR A 124 0.01 -3.72 11.15
C THR A 124 0.43 -2.74 10.04
N LEU A 125 1.72 -2.71 9.69
CA LEU A 125 2.21 -1.88 8.58
C LEU A 125 1.94 -2.52 7.21
N HIS A 126 1.61 -3.80 7.16
CA HIS A 126 1.30 -4.49 5.91
C HIS A 126 0.11 -3.86 5.18
N ASP A 127 -1.02 -3.68 5.89
CA ASP A 127 -2.23 -3.10 5.31
C ASP A 127 -2.02 -1.66 4.85
N ARG A 128 -1.18 -0.91 5.58
CA ARG A 128 -0.80 0.45 5.20
C ARG A 128 0.03 0.48 3.91
N ILE A 129 0.92 -0.49 3.73
CA ILE A 129 1.70 -0.61 2.49
C ILE A 129 0.78 -0.96 1.31
N VAL A 130 -0.20 -1.85 1.50
CA VAL A 130 -1.20 -2.17 0.46
C VAL A 130 -2.01 -0.93 0.09
N GLY A 131 -2.49 -0.18 1.09
CA GLY A 131 -3.19 1.09 0.84
C GLY A 131 -2.31 2.12 0.14
N LEU A 132 -1.03 2.18 0.47
CA LEU A 132 -0.07 3.05 -0.22
C LEU A 132 0.11 2.66 -1.70
N ASP A 133 0.16 1.38 -2.03
CA ASP A 133 0.24 0.93 -3.44
C ASP A 133 -0.98 1.41 -4.25
N GLU A 134 -2.17 1.32 -3.65
CA GLU A 134 -3.42 1.75 -4.26
C GLU A 134 -3.48 3.27 -4.42
N GLN A 135 -3.00 4.01 -3.43
CA GLN A 135 -2.91 5.48 -3.50
C GLN A 135 -1.92 5.92 -4.59
N ILE A 136 -0.77 5.25 -4.72
CA ILE A 136 0.20 5.55 -5.79
C ILE A 136 -0.42 5.28 -7.16
N ASP A 137 -1.06 4.13 -7.37
CA ASP A 137 -1.75 3.83 -8.64
C ASP A 137 -2.85 4.87 -8.93
N GLY A 138 -3.71 5.15 -7.96
CA GLY A 138 -4.77 6.15 -8.08
C GLY A 138 -4.23 7.55 -8.38
N ALA A 139 -3.14 7.95 -7.74
CA ALA A 139 -2.47 9.22 -7.99
C ALA A 139 -1.92 9.29 -9.42
N LEU A 140 -1.28 8.23 -9.92
CA LEU A 140 -0.73 8.18 -11.28
C LEU A 140 -1.84 8.22 -12.34
N ARG A 141 -2.93 7.48 -12.14
CA ARG A 141 -4.09 7.52 -13.05
C ARG A 141 -4.87 8.82 -13.01
N SER A 142 -4.91 9.50 -11.87
CA SER A 142 -5.55 10.82 -11.78
C SER A 142 -4.74 11.90 -12.49
N LEU A 143 -3.41 11.77 -12.53
CA LEU A 143 -2.54 12.67 -13.28
C LEU A 143 -2.62 12.43 -14.79
N ASP A 144 -2.60 11.17 -15.20
CA ASP A 144 -2.71 10.76 -16.59
C ASP A 144 -3.67 9.55 -16.69
N PRO A 145 -4.92 9.78 -17.12
CA PRO A 145 -5.90 8.71 -17.30
C PRO A 145 -5.48 7.63 -18.30
N GLN A 146 -4.50 7.91 -19.17
CA GLN A 146 -3.95 6.96 -20.15
C GLN A 146 -2.65 6.30 -19.67
N ALA A 147 -2.22 6.57 -18.44
CA ALA A 147 -1.01 5.98 -17.87
C ALA A 147 -1.09 4.45 -17.87
N GLN A 148 -0.03 3.81 -18.39
CA GLN A 148 0.10 2.36 -18.40
C GLN A 148 0.66 1.89 -17.05
N VAL A 149 -0.20 1.79 -16.04
CA VAL A 149 0.20 1.36 -14.70
C VAL A 149 0.31 -0.16 -14.63
N ARG A 150 1.51 -0.65 -14.31
CA ARG A 150 1.82 -2.06 -14.05
C ARG A 150 2.10 -2.23 -12.57
N ARG A 151 1.48 -3.24 -11.96
CA ARG A 151 1.79 -3.66 -10.58
C ARG A 151 2.54 -4.99 -10.61
N SER A 152 3.69 -5.03 -9.96
CA SER A 152 4.40 -6.28 -9.67
C SER A 152 4.09 -6.71 -8.23
N GLY A 153 3.83 -8.01 -8.04
CA GLY A 153 3.09 -8.52 -6.88
C GLY A 153 1.60 -8.64 -7.21
N ARG A 154 1.22 -9.77 -7.78
CA ARG A 154 -0.19 -10.11 -8.01
C ARG A 154 -0.81 -10.52 -6.66
N PRO A 155 -2.03 -10.11 -6.30
CA PRO A 155 -2.87 -10.99 -5.48
C PRO A 155 -3.01 -12.28 -6.29
N ALA A 156 -2.45 -13.37 -5.80
CA ALA A 156 -2.57 -14.65 -6.48
C ALA A 156 -4.05 -15.06 -6.46
N LEU A 157 -4.70 -14.98 -7.61
CA LEU A 157 -5.96 -15.68 -7.88
C LEU A 157 -5.61 -17.13 -8.23
N ALA A 158 -5.92 -18.05 -7.32
CA ALA A 158 -6.53 -19.37 -7.54
C ALA A 158 -6.49 -20.16 -6.23
#